data_AF-A0A537JB84-F1
#
_entry.id   AF-A0A537JB84-F1
#
_cell.length_a   1.000
_cell.length_b   1.000
_cell.length_c   1.000
_cell.angle_alpha   90.00
_cell.angle_beta   90.00
_cell.angle_gamma   90.00
#
_symmetry.space_group_name_H-M   'P 1'
#
loop_
_entity.id
_entity.type
_entity.pdbx_description
1 polymer ?
#
loop_
_entity_poly.entity_id
_entity_poly.type
_entity_poly.pdbx_seq_one_letter_code
_entity_poly.pdbx_strand_id
1 'polypeptide(L)'
;MTKNLEKYLYKQMDKEAGIEHTFHRTKIVATVGPACDTYEKLLELVKAGVNIFRLNFSHGTHEDKKRIIDYLREMDEKEPYNIAILGDLQGPKLRVGEIENGMIEIKPGDVLTFTNEKLVGTKERIYVSYPNLHKDVKIGNIIMI
;
A
#
# COMPACT_ATOMS: atom_id res chain seq x y z
N MET A 1 -24.22 15.49 19.72
CA MET A 1 -24.37 14.16 19.08
C MET A 1 -25.30 14.27 17.87
N THR A 2 -24.95 13.64 16.73
CA THR A 2 -25.72 13.74 15.49
C THR A 2 -27.05 13.01 15.62
N LYS A 3 -28.18 13.67 15.35
CA LYS A 3 -29.53 13.09 15.51
C LYS A 3 -29.90 12.00 14.49
N ASN A 4 -28.97 11.53 13.64
CA ASN A 4 -29.23 10.56 12.57
C ASN A 4 -27.96 9.74 12.24
N LEU A 5 -27.43 9.00 13.20
CA LEU A 5 -26.32 8.06 12.95
C LEU A 5 -26.75 6.86 12.08
N GLU A 6 -28.02 6.45 12.18
CA GLU A 6 -28.54 5.26 11.50
C GLU A 6 -28.43 5.30 9.98
N LYS A 7 -28.44 6.49 9.36
CA LYS A 7 -28.29 6.62 7.90
C LYS A 7 -26.88 6.30 7.37
N TYR A 8 -25.89 6.31 8.26
CA TYR A 8 -24.48 6.01 7.92
C TYR A 8 -24.07 4.60 8.36
N LEU A 9 -24.96 3.87 9.04
CA LEU A 9 -24.73 2.49 9.44
C LEU A 9 -25.33 1.57 8.38
N TYR A 10 -24.55 0.62 7.89
CA TYR A 10 -25.10 -0.46 7.07
C TYR A 10 -26.06 -1.26 7.95
N LYS A 11 -27.25 -1.63 7.46
CA LYS A 11 -28.28 -2.29 8.29
C LYS A 11 -27.82 -3.64 8.88
N GLN A 12 -26.80 -4.25 8.29
CA GLN A 12 -26.17 -5.49 8.71
C GLN A 12 -24.88 -5.27 9.52
N MET A 13 -24.43 -4.02 9.71
CA MET A 13 -23.30 -3.74 10.58
C MET A 13 -23.71 -4.00 12.02
N ASP A 14 -22.83 -4.69 12.74
CA ASP A 14 -22.94 -4.75 14.19
C ASP A 14 -22.92 -3.33 14.78
N LYS A 15 -23.99 -2.99 15.50
CA LYS A 15 -24.12 -1.70 16.16
C LYS A 15 -23.11 -1.55 17.29
N GLU A 16 -22.66 -2.65 17.91
CA GLU A 16 -21.67 -2.65 19.00
C GLU A 16 -20.32 -2.13 18.50
N ALA A 17 -19.81 -2.65 17.39
CA ALA A 17 -18.62 -2.12 16.73
C ALA A 17 -18.72 -0.65 16.32
N GLY A 18 -19.89 -0.25 15.86
CA GLY A 18 -20.19 1.15 15.61
C GLY A 18 -19.97 1.97 16.87
N ILE A 19 -20.58 1.57 17.99
CA ILE A 19 -20.52 2.23 19.31
C ILE A 19 -19.08 2.28 19.83
N GLU A 20 -18.36 1.16 19.82
CA GLU A 20 -16.97 1.05 20.28
C GLU A 20 -16.02 1.99 19.52
N HIS A 21 -16.24 2.20 18.21
CA HIS A 21 -15.49 3.16 17.40
C HIS A 21 -16.16 4.54 17.24
N THR A 22 -17.27 4.85 17.94
CA THR A 22 -18.07 6.08 17.70
C THR A 22 -17.34 7.38 18.11
N PHE A 23 -16.22 7.30 18.83
CA PHE A 23 -15.49 8.49 19.27
C PHE A 23 -14.96 9.35 18.10
N HIS A 24 -14.72 8.76 16.92
CA HIS A 24 -14.26 9.46 15.72
C HIS A 24 -15.08 9.09 14.48
N ARG A 25 -15.52 10.11 13.72
CA ARG A 25 -16.25 9.87 12.46
C ARG A 25 -15.33 9.50 11.29
N THR A 26 -14.09 9.97 11.33
CA THR A 26 -13.08 9.69 10.31
C THR A 26 -12.58 8.27 10.49
N LYS A 27 -12.63 7.45 9.43
CA LYS A 27 -12.11 6.07 9.49
C LYS A 27 -10.59 6.06 9.32
N ILE A 28 -9.92 5.18 10.05
CA ILE A 28 -8.46 5.02 10.03
C ILE A 28 -8.08 3.79 9.22
N VAL A 29 -7.23 4.01 8.22
CA VAL A 29 -6.60 2.95 7.42
C VAL A 29 -5.16 2.79 7.90
N ALA A 30 -4.79 1.60 8.37
CA ALA A 30 -3.42 1.26 8.75
C ALA A 30 -2.80 0.27 7.77
N THR A 31 -1.57 0.52 7.31
CA THR A 31 -0.85 -0.45 6.47
C THR A 31 -0.15 -1.47 7.35
N VAL A 32 -0.40 -2.76 7.11
CA VAL A 32 0.25 -3.83 7.87
C VAL A 32 1.66 -4.06 7.36
N GLY A 33 2.60 -4.14 8.29
CA GLY A 33 4.00 -4.47 8.04
C GLY A 33 4.61 -5.21 9.23
N PRO A 34 5.92 -5.53 9.20
CA PRO A 34 6.58 -6.34 10.23
C PRO A 34 6.48 -5.79 11.66
N ALA A 35 6.18 -4.51 11.83
CA ALA A 35 5.99 -3.90 13.14
C ALA A 35 4.64 -4.25 13.81
N CYS A 36 3.68 -4.80 13.04
CA CYS A 36 2.32 -5.03 13.51
C CYS A 36 1.64 -6.24 12.83
N ASP A 37 2.39 -7.29 12.46
CA ASP A 37 1.85 -8.45 11.74
C ASP A 37 1.43 -9.63 12.64
N THR A 38 1.42 -9.43 13.97
CA THR A 38 0.91 -10.39 14.95
C THR A 38 -0.54 -10.09 15.34
N TYR A 39 -1.26 -11.13 15.79
CA TYR A 39 -2.65 -11.00 16.25
C TYR A 39 -2.78 -9.91 17.35
N GLU A 40 -1.92 -9.95 18.35
CA GLU A 40 -1.99 -9.04 19.51
C GLU A 40 -1.79 -7.59 19.08
N LYS A 41 -0.83 -7.33 18.18
CA LYS A 41 -0.55 -5.97 17.69
C LYS A 41 -1.65 -5.44 16.80
N LEU A 42 -2.21 -6.28 15.94
CA LEU A 42 -3.38 -5.89 15.13
C LEU A 42 -4.57 -5.56 16.03
N LEU A 43 -4.83 -6.36 17.07
CA LEU A 43 -5.92 -6.10 18.02
C LEU A 43 -5.69 -4.81 18.83
N GLU A 44 -4.46 -4.56 19.30
CA GLU A 44 -4.10 -3.28 19.95
C GLU A 44 -4.42 -2.09 19.04
N LEU A 45 -4.12 -2.19 17.75
CA LEU A 45 -4.41 -1.14 16.76
C LEU A 45 -5.92 -0.96 16.52
N VAL A 46 -6.70 -2.04 16.49
CA VAL A 46 -8.17 -1.96 16.38
C VAL A 46 -8.75 -1.25 17.60
N LYS A 47 -8.30 -1.62 18.81
CA LYS A 47 -8.70 -0.96 20.07
C LYS A 47 -8.29 0.51 20.12
N ALA A 48 -7.18 0.86 19.48
CA ALA A 48 -6.73 2.24 19.33
C ALA A 48 -7.51 3.05 18.26
N GLY A 49 -8.35 2.39 17.45
CA GLY A 49 -9.27 3.05 16.50
C GLY A 49 -9.08 2.70 15.03
N VAL A 50 -8.19 1.76 14.67
CA VAL A 50 -8.06 1.30 13.29
C VAL A 50 -9.35 0.60 12.83
N ASN A 51 -9.84 0.97 11.65
CA ASN A 51 -11.05 0.39 11.06
C ASN A 51 -10.73 -0.48 9.83
N ILE A 52 -9.65 -0.16 9.12
CA ILE A 52 -9.29 -0.80 7.86
C ILE A 52 -7.80 -1.15 7.89
N PHE A 53 -7.46 -2.40 7.61
CA PHE A 53 -6.09 -2.82 7.38
C PHE A 53 -5.79 -2.91 5.88
N ARG A 54 -4.83 -2.11 5.44
CA ARG A 54 -4.27 -2.15 4.09
C ARG A 54 -3.16 -3.18 4.00
N LEU A 55 -3.34 -4.16 3.12
CA LEU A 55 -2.34 -5.16 2.76
C LEU A 55 -1.69 -4.76 1.44
N ASN A 56 -0.46 -4.26 1.50
CA ASN A 56 0.30 -3.92 0.30
C ASN A 56 0.91 -5.18 -0.33
N PHE A 57 0.43 -5.56 -1.51
CA PHE A 57 0.90 -6.72 -2.26
C PHE A 57 2.19 -6.46 -3.07
N SER A 58 2.74 -5.25 -3.00
CA SER A 58 4.09 -4.97 -3.52
C SER A 58 5.22 -5.60 -2.70
N HIS A 59 4.92 -6.07 -1.47
CA HIS A 59 5.89 -6.58 -0.50
C HIS A 59 5.33 -7.76 0.28
N GLY A 60 6.21 -8.68 0.68
CA GLY A 60 5.85 -9.89 1.43
C GLY A 60 5.28 -11.00 0.55
N THR A 61 5.15 -12.19 1.13
CA THR A 61 4.65 -13.38 0.43
C THR A 61 3.12 -13.47 0.52
N HIS A 62 2.51 -14.30 -0.33
CA HIS A 62 1.07 -14.56 -0.25
C HIS A 62 0.69 -15.26 1.06
N GLU A 63 1.59 -16.12 1.55
CA GLU A 63 1.47 -16.84 2.83
C GLU A 63 1.42 -15.86 4.01
N ASP A 64 2.29 -14.85 4.02
CA ASP A 64 2.25 -13.79 5.04
C ASP A 64 0.91 -13.04 5.01
N LYS A 65 0.43 -12.70 3.80
CA LYS A 65 -0.87 -12.01 3.66
C LYS A 65 -2.02 -12.89 4.12
N LYS A 66 -1.98 -14.18 3.82
CA LYS A 66 -3.00 -15.14 4.25
C LYS A 66 -3.06 -15.20 5.77
N ARG A 67 -1.91 -15.34 6.45
CA ARG A 67 -1.84 -15.36 7.92
C ARG A 67 -2.47 -14.12 8.53
N ILE A 68 -2.16 -12.94 8.00
CA ILE A 68 -2.75 -11.67 8.47
C ILE A 68 -4.26 -11.65 8.22
N ILE A 69 -4.73 -12.08 7.04
CA ILE A 69 -6.16 -12.15 6.73
C ILE A 69 -6.88 -13.09 7.71
N ASP A 70 -6.30 -14.25 8.00
CA ASP A 70 -6.87 -15.22 8.94
C ASP A 70 -7.02 -14.59 10.33
N TYR A 71 -5.99 -13.88 10.85
CA TYR A 71 -6.08 -13.16 12.12
C TYR A 71 -7.18 -12.09 12.12
N LEU A 72 -7.30 -11.30 11.05
CA LEU A 72 -8.32 -10.27 10.96
C LEU A 72 -9.74 -10.85 10.90
N ARG A 73 -9.92 -12.00 10.25
CA ARG A 73 -11.21 -12.72 10.23
C ARG A 73 -11.54 -13.33 11.58
N GLU A 74 -10.55 -13.91 12.25
CA GLU A 74 -10.71 -14.41 13.61
C GLU A 74 -11.11 -13.29 14.59
N MET A 75 -10.53 -12.09 14.46
CA MET A 75 -10.93 -10.93 15.27
C MET A 75 -12.36 -10.47 14.99
N ASP A 76 -12.77 -10.44 13.72
CA ASP A 76 -14.13 -10.03 13.31
C ASP A 76 -15.21 -10.97 13.89
N GLU A 77 -14.85 -12.24 14.19
CA GLU A 77 -15.74 -13.21 14.86
C GLU A 77 -15.73 -13.10 16.40
N LYS A 78 -14.60 -12.71 17.00
CA LYS A 78 -14.37 -12.78 18.45
C LYS A 78 -14.58 -11.45 19.18
N GLU A 79 -14.36 -10.35 18.48
CA GLU A 79 -14.32 -9.03 19.07
C GLU A 79 -15.50 -8.20 18.56
N PRO A 80 -16.00 -7.23 19.33
CA PRO A 80 -17.13 -6.40 18.94
C PRO A 80 -16.69 -5.30 17.95
N TYR A 81 -15.78 -5.58 17.01
CA TYR A 81 -15.28 -4.61 16.04
C TYR A 81 -15.55 -5.10 14.61
N ASN A 82 -15.92 -4.18 13.72
CA ASN A 82 -16.04 -4.46 12.29
C ASN A 82 -14.73 -4.06 11.60
N ILE A 83 -13.98 -5.04 11.10
CA ILE A 83 -12.64 -4.81 10.54
C ILE A 83 -12.66 -5.03 9.03
N ALA A 84 -12.36 -3.99 8.26
CA ALA A 84 -12.25 -4.10 6.82
C ALA A 84 -10.82 -4.43 6.37
N ILE A 85 -10.70 -5.19 5.29
CA ILE A 85 -9.43 -5.53 4.65
C ILE A 85 -9.37 -4.83 3.29
N LEU A 86 -8.32 -4.04 3.06
CA LEU A 86 -8.05 -3.37 1.80
C LEU A 86 -6.83 -4.03 1.13
N GLY A 87 -7.07 -4.75 0.03
CA GLY A 87 -6.01 -5.26 -0.82
C GLY A 87 -5.46 -4.17 -1.74
N ASP A 88 -4.21 -3.78 -1.54
CA ASP A 88 -3.54 -2.80 -2.40
C ASP A 88 -2.64 -3.50 -3.41
N LEU A 89 -3.06 -3.43 -4.67
CA LEU A 89 -2.40 -4.10 -5.78
C LEU A 89 -1.17 -3.31 -6.24
N GLN A 90 -0.14 -4.04 -6.64
CA GLN A 90 1.13 -3.47 -7.07
C GLN A 90 1.01 -2.50 -8.27
N GLY A 91 0.08 -2.77 -9.20
CA GLY A 91 -0.02 -2.02 -10.46
C GLY A 91 1.20 -2.18 -11.38
N PRO A 92 1.21 -1.49 -12.54
CA PRO A 92 2.38 -1.46 -13.41
C PRO A 92 3.52 -0.67 -12.73
N LYS A 93 4.61 -1.37 -12.37
CA LYS A 93 5.80 -0.73 -11.80
C LYS A 93 6.79 -0.37 -12.90
N LEU A 94 7.03 0.92 -13.09
CA LEU A 94 8.14 1.44 -13.86
C LEU A 94 9.31 1.69 -12.89
N ARG A 95 10.42 0.99 -13.09
CA ARG A 95 11.63 1.11 -12.27
C ARG A 95 12.86 1.19 -13.16
N VAL A 96 13.84 1.96 -12.70
CA VAL A 96 15.20 1.83 -13.23
C VAL A 96 15.81 0.51 -12.77
N GLY A 97 16.74 -0.01 -13.57
CA GLY A 97 17.51 -1.21 -13.27
C GLY A 97 18.51 -1.02 -12.13
N GLU A 98 19.36 -2.03 -11.97
CA GLU A 98 20.55 -1.92 -11.14
C GLU A 98 21.46 -0.82 -11.68
N ILE A 99 22.18 -0.16 -10.78
CA ILE A 99 23.04 0.97 -11.08
C ILE A 99 24.47 0.63 -10.63
N GLU A 100 25.45 0.94 -11.46
CA GLU A 100 26.86 0.73 -11.14
C GLU A 100 27.21 1.44 -9.82
N ASN A 101 27.93 0.74 -8.94
CA ASN A 101 28.26 1.22 -7.59
C ASN A 101 27.05 1.60 -6.70
N GLY A 102 25.83 1.20 -7.09
CA GLY A 102 24.59 1.47 -6.37
C GLY A 102 24.07 2.91 -6.48
N MET A 103 24.79 3.82 -7.15
CA MET A 103 24.37 5.22 -7.32
C MET A 103 25.03 5.87 -8.54
N ILE A 104 24.31 6.80 -9.18
CA ILE A 104 24.85 7.72 -10.19
C ILE A 104 24.60 9.15 -9.71
N GLU A 105 25.64 9.98 -9.70
CA GLU A 105 25.50 11.42 -9.46
C GLU A 105 25.04 12.12 -10.74
N ILE A 106 23.90 12.81 -10.67
CA ILE A 106 23.29 13.54 -11.80
C ILE A 106 23.31 15.03 -11.48
N LYS A 107 23.74 15.85 -12.45
CA LYS A 107 23.78 17.30 -12.37
C LYS A 107 22.84 17.93 -13.40
N PRO A 108 22.30 19.14 -13.13
CA PRO A 108 21.54 19.87 -14.13
C PRO A 108 22.31 20.00 -15.45
N GLY A 109 21.67 19.64 -16.56
CA GLY A 109 22.27 19.63 -17.89
C GLY A 109 22.85 18.29 -18.34
N ASP A 110 22.98 17.30 -17.45
CA ASP A 110 23.37 15.95 -17.86
C ASP A 110 22.33 15.32 -18.80
N VAL A 111 22.82 14.63 -19.83
CA VAL A 111 22.00 13.85 -20.76
C VAL A 111 21.99 12.39 -20.30
N LEU A 112 20.79 11.87 -20.00
CA LEU A 112 20.59 10.48 -19.59
C LEU A 112 19.89 9.70 -20.71
N THR A 113 20.37 8.48 -20.98
CA THR A 113 19.76 7.58 -21.96
C THR A 113 19.06 6.43 -21.27
N PHE A 114 17.75 6.28 -21.48
CA PHE A 114 17.00 5.11 -21.00
C PHE A 114 16.92 4.05 -22.09
N THR A 115 17.09 2.79 -21.70
CA THR A 115 16.98 1.63 -22.60
C THR A 115 16.06 0.55 -22.03
N ASN A 116 15.43 -0.23 -22.90
CA ASN A 116 14.71 -1.44 -22.52
C ASN A 116 15.61 -2.70 -22.53
N GLU A 117 16.88 -2.56 -22.92
CA GLU A 117 17.88 -3.63 -22.82
C GLU A 117 18.36 -3.77 -21.36
N LYS A 118 18.26 -4.98 -20.82
CA LYS A 118 18.65 -5.25 -19.42
C LYS A 118 20.17 -5.15 -19.27
N LEU A 119 20.62 -4.18 -18.49
CA LEU A 119 22.04 -3.91 -18.18
C LEU A 119 22.18 -3.26 -16.80
N VAL A 120 23.40 -3.23 -16.27
CA VAL A 120 23.76 -2.42 -15.11
C VAL A 120 23.95 -0.98 -15.58
N GLY A 121 23.14 -0.07 -15.05
CA GLY A 121 23.06 1.30 -15.51
C GLY A 121 24.27 2.14 -15.12
N THR A 122 24.69 3.01 -16.04
CA THR A 122 25.76 4.00 -15.85
C THR A 122 25.22 5.39 -16.23
N LYS A 123 26.07 6.42 -16.18
CA LYS A 123 25.67 7.77 -16.59
C LYS A 123 25.27 7.84 -18.07
N GLU A 124 25.80 6.95 -18.90
CA GLU A 124 25.56 6.88 -20.33
C GLU A 124 24.26 6.16 -20.67
N ARG A 125 23.90 5.08 -19.94
CA ARG A 125 22.75 4.23 -20.26
C ARG A 125 22.15 3.58 -19.02
N ILE A 126 20.83 3.71 -18.86
CA ILE A 126 20.06 3.22 -17.71
C ILE A 126 18.93 2.31 -18.19
N TYR A 127 18.88 1.07 -17.69
CA TYR A 127 17.76 0.18 -17.98
C TYR A 127 16.47 0.66 -17.31
N VAL A 128 15.33 0.57 -18.01
CA VAL A 128 13.98 0.78 -17.45
C VAL A 128 13.12 -0.46 -17.65
N SER A 129 12.38 -0.86 -16.61
CA SER A 129 11.53 -2.06 -16.61
C SER A 129 10.26 -1.95 -17.47
N TYR A 130 10.13 -0.89 -18.28
CA TYR A 130 8.98 -0.63 -19.13
C TYR A 130 9.36 -0.66 -20.62
N PRO A 131 9.14 -1.79 -21.31
CA PRO A 131 9.63 -1.99 -22.68
C PRO A 131 9.10 -0.98 -23.70
N ASN A 132 7.90 -0.43 -23.46
CA ASN A 132 7.22 0.47 -24.38
C ASN A 132 7.46 1.96 -24.10
N LEU A 133 8.33 2.32 -23.14
CA LEU A 133 8.55 3.73 -22.78
C LEU A 133 8.82 4.61 -24.00
N HIS A 134 9.68 4.16 -24.91
CA HIS A 134 10.06 4.87 -26.13
C HIS A 134 8.89 5.14 -27.11
N LYS A 135 7.79 4.39 -27.01
CA LYS A 135 6.58 4.59 -27.83
C LYS A 135 5.59 5.56 -27.18
N ASP A 136 5.60 5.64 -25.86
CA ASP A 136 4.63 6.41 -25.08
C ASP A 136 5.10 7.83 -24.78
N VAL A 137 6.42 8.08 -24.82
CA VAL A 137 6.99 9.41 -24.62
C VAL A 137 7.10 10.20 -25.92
N LYS A 138 6.99 11.53 -25.79
CA LYS A 138 7.19 12.52 -26.86
C LYS A 138 8.21 13.56 -26.42
N ILE A 139 8.83 14.22 -27.40
CA ILE A 139 9.71 15.36 -27.14
C ILE A 139 8.96 16.40 -26.31
N GLY A 140 9.59 16.86 -25.22
CA GLY A 140 9.01 17.81 -24.26
C GLY A 140 8.27 17.17 -23.08
N ASN A 141 8.10 15.85 -23.04
CA ASN A 141 7.58 15.18 -21.84
C ASN A 141 8.62 15.20 -20.71
N ILE A 142 8.12 15.31 -19.47
CA ILE A 142 8.92 15.25 -18.25
C ILE A 142 8.85 13.83 -17.70
N ILE A 143 10.02 13.22 -17.48
CA ILE A 143 10.15 11.93 -16.81
C ILE A 143 10.63 12.20 -15.38
N MET A 144 9.86 11.75 -14.39
CA MET A 144 10.24 11.80 -12.97
C MET A 144 10.88 10.48 -12.59
N ILE A 145 12.02 10.54 -11.90
CA ILE A 145 12.86 9.41 -11.52
C ILE A 145 13.15 9.52 -10.03
#